data_AF-K1S576-F1
#
_entry.id   AF-K1S576-F1
#
_cell.length_a   1.000
_cell.length_b   1.000
_cell.length_c   1.000
_cell.angle_alpha   90.00
_cell.angle_beta   90.00
_cell.angle_gamma   90.00
#
_symmetry.space_group_name_H-M   'P 1'
#
loop_
_entity.id
_entity.type
_entity.pdbx_description
1 polymer ?
#
loop_
_entity_poly.entity_id
_entity_poly.type
_entity_poly.pdbx_seq_one_letter_code
_entity_poly.pdbx_strand_id
1 'polypeptide(L)'
;MTPVKLDLRGLWIAVVKPDCGVSTREAYAGIRPGVPAVPLAERIARPVTEWQTFLKNDFEPHIFAAHPEIAAAKAALLDAGAVYAAMSGSGSAVFGLFDDEEKARSRSLTPFVFPLQ
;
A
#
# COMPACT_ATOMS: atom_id res chain seq x y z
N MET A 1 18.93 1.10 -9.60
CA MET A 1 18.05 0.24 -8.78
C MET A 1 18.80 -1.04 -8.49
N THR A 2 18.77 -1.52 -7.25
CA THR A 2 19.44 -2.78 -6.84
C THR A 2 18.37 -3.86 -6.64
N PRO A 3 18.54 -5.07 -7.20
CA PRO A 3 17.58 -6.16 -6.99
C PRO A 3 17.46 -6.54 -5.51
N VAL A 4 16.25 -6.91 -5.08
CA VAL A 4 15.97 -7.47 -3.76
C VAL A 4 15.41 -8.87 -3.96
N LYS A 5 15.89 -9.83 -3.16
CA LYS A 5 15.31 -11.17 -3.13
C LYS A 5 14.01 -11.10 -2.31
N LEU A 6 12.88 -11.16 -3.01
CA LEU A 6 11.55 -11.11 -2.43
C LEU A 6 10.71 -12.20 -3.06
N ASP A 7 9.98 -12.95 -2.24
CA ASP A 7 9.08 -14.01 -2.67
C ASP A 7 7.67 -13.66 -2.19
N LEU A 8 6.77 -13.39 -3.13
CA LEU A 8 5.36 -13.05 -2.86
C LEU A 8 4.42 -14.13 -3.39
N ARG A 9 4.95 -15.31 -3.77
CA ARG A 9 4.14 -16.41 -4.29
C ARG A 9 3.09 -16.83 -3.27
N GLY A 10 1.89 -17.10 -3.75
CA GLY A 10 0.74 -17.45 -2.91
C GLY A 10 0.01 -16.25 -2.33
N LEU A 11 0.55 -15.03 -2.48
CA LEU A 11 -0.19 -13.81 -2.14
C LEU A 11 -1.01 -13.32 -3.34
N TRP A 12 -2.04 -12.54 -3.01
CA TRP A 12 -2.92 -11.86 -3.95
C TRP A 12 -2.84 -10.36 -3.71
N ILE A 13 -2.93 -9.58 -4.78
CA ILE A 13 -3.01 -8.12 -4.70
C ILE A 13 -4.38 -7.64 -5.15
N ALA A 14 -5.03 -6.83 -4.33
CA ALA A 14 -6.23 -6.08 -4.71
C ALA A 14 -5.89 -4.60 -4.81
N VAL A 15 -6.34 -3.92 -5.87
CA VAL A 15 -6.06 -2.50 -6.11
C VAL A 15 -7.36 -1.70 -6.10
N VAL A 16 -7.43 -0.67 -5.26
CA VAL A 16 -8.55 0.27 -5.19
C VAL A 16 -8.06 1.64 -5.62
N LYS A 17 -8.77 2.24 -6.57
CA LYS A 17 -8.53 3.63 -6.99
C LYS A 17 -9.76 4.46 -6.64
N PRO A 18 -9.72 5.24 -5.56
CA PRO A 18 -10.75 6.24 -5.28
C PRO A 18 -10.83 7.26 -6.43
N ASP A 19 -12.02 7.84 -6.62
CA ASP A 19 -12.27 8.80 -7.71
C ASP A 19 -11.48 10.12 -7.54
N CYS A 20 -10.99 10.41 -6.34
CA CYS A 20 -10.17 11.58 -6.09
C CYS A 20 -8.81 11.50 -6.82
N GLY A 21 -8.40 12.62 -7.41
CA GLY A 21 -7.08 12.78 -7.99
C GLY A 21 -6.14 13.49 -7.02
N VAL A 22 -4.97 12.91 -6.76
CA VAL A 22 -3.88 13.59 -6.04
C VAL A 22 -2.83 14.00 -7.06
N SER A 23 -2.50 15.29 -7.11
CA SER A 23 -1.43 15.75 -8.01
C SER A 23 -0.06 15.45 -7.39
N THR A 24 0.93 15.11 -8.21
CA THR A 24 2.31 14.92 -7.71
C THR A 24 2.81 16.16 -6.95
N ARG A 25 2.45 17.36 -7.41
CA ARG A 25 2.83 18.61 -6.74
C ARG A 25 2.29 18.68 -5.31
N GLU A 26 1.02 18.34 -5.14
CA GLU A 26 0.35 18.32 -3.84
C GLU A 26 1.00 17.30 -2.90
N ALA A 27 1.18 16.05 -3.37
CA ALA A 27 1.80 15.02 -2.56
C ALA A 27 3.20 15.42 -2.07
N TYR A 28 4.02 16.00 -2.95
CA TYR A 28 5.37 16.45 -2.58
C TYR A 28 5.38 17.70 -1.69
N ALA A 29 4.32 18.53 -1.70
CA ALA A 29 4.24 19.72 -0.84
C ALA A 29 4.22 19.37 0.65
N GLY A 30 3.75 18.17 1.01
CA GLY A 30 3.76 17.67 2.38
C GLY A 30 5.02 16.91 2.80
N ILE A 31 5.97 16.68 1.88
CA ILE A 31 7.18 15.88 2.18
C ILE A 31 8.30 16.76 2.70
N ARG A 32 8.94 16.27 3.77
CA ARG A 32 10.26 16.72 4.19
C ARG A 32 11.26 15.59 3.92
N PRO A 33 12.20 15.76 2.98
CA PRO A 33 13.21 14.76 2.71
C PRO A 33 14.01 14.43 3.98
N GLY A 34 14.21 13.14 4.24
CA GLY A 34 14.98 12.66 5.36
C GLY A 34 15.73 11.39 4.98
N VAL A 35 16.86 11.14 5.64
CA VAL A 35 17.57 9.86 5.52
C VAL A 35 16.89 8.89 6.49
N PRO A 36 16.32 7.77 6.01
CA PRO A 36 15.68 6.82 6.89
C PRO A 36 16.72 6.14 7.78
N ALA A 37 16.38 5.93 9.06
CA ALA A 37 17.26 5.24 10.00
C ALA A 37 17.52 3.77 9.60
N VAL A 38 16.55 3.14 8.93
CA VAL A 38 16.65 1.78 8.39
C VAL A 38 16.50 1.82 6.88
N PRO A 39 17.47 1.30 6.11
CA PRO A 39 17.39 1.22 4.66
C PRO A 39 16.15 0.45 4.16
N LEU A 40 15.63 0.85 3.00
CA LEU A 40 14.46 0.22 2.39
C LEU A 40 14.66 -1.29 2.15
N ALA A 41 15.86 -1.70 1.73
CA ALA A 41 16.18 -3.11 1.50
C ALA A 41 15.98 -3.97 2.75
N GLU A 42 16.35 -3.46 3.93
CA GLU A 42 16.16 -4.15 5.20
C GLU A 42 14.68 -4.20 5.62
N ARG A 43 13.91 -3.15 5.31
CA ARG A 43 12.46 -3.10 5.58
C ARG A 43 11.71 -4.13 4.73
N ILE A 44 12.06 -4.25 3.45
CA ILE A 44 11.44 -5.20 2.50
C ILE A 44 11.82 -6.65 2.82
N ALA A 45 13.03 -6.90 3.35
CA ALA A 45 13.48 -8.24 3.71
C ALA A 45 12.73 -8.86 4.90
N ARG A 46 11.94 -8.06 5.64
CA ARG A 46 11.08 -8.56 6.72
C ARG A 46 9.88 -9.34 6.18
N PRO A 47 9.28 -10.23 6.98
CA PRO A 47 8.00 -10.85 6.65
C PRO A 47 6.95 -9.80 6.28
N VAL A 48 6.09 -10.10 5.29
CA VAL A 48 5.01 -9.19 4.84
C VAL A 48 4.07 -8.80 5.98
N THR A 49 3.87 -9.68 6.96
CA THR A 49 3.10 -9.42 8.18
C THR A 49 3.67 -8.28 9.04
N GLU A 50 4.96 -7.98 8.92
CA GLU A 50 5.60 -6.87 9.63
C GLU A 50 5.59 -5.56 8.82
N TRP A 51 5.25 -5.61 7.53
CA TRP A 51 5.38 -4.46 6.63
C TRP A 51 4.49 -3.30 7.03
N GLN A 52 3.30 -3.53 7.59
CA GLN A 52 2.43 -2.44 8.04
C GLN A 52 3.13 -1.52 9.07
N THR A 53 4.03 -2.10 9.87
CA THR A 53 4.82 -1.38 10.87
C THR A 53 6.07 -0.74 10.26
N PHE A 54 6.81 -1.52 9.47
CA PHE A 54 8.14 -1.09 9.03
C PHE A 54 8.16 -0.48 7.65
N LEU A 55 7.33 -0.89 6.69
CA LEU A 55 7.29 -0.41 5.32
C LEU A 55 6.11 0.56 5.14
N LYS A 56 6.40 1.85 5.17
CA LYS A 56 5.41 2.93 5.07
C LYS A 56 5.72 3.82 3.90
N ASN A 57 4.68 4.42 3.35
CA ASN A 57 4.79 5.43 2.32
C ASN A 57 4.72 6.83 2.96
N ASP A 58 5.77 7.62 2.77
CA ASP A 58 5.92 8.93 3.44
C ASP A 58 4.88 9.96 2.99
N PHE A 59 4.20 9.74 1.85
CA PHE A 59 3.11 10.60 1.40
C PHE A 59 1.83 10.40 2.20
N GLU A 60 1.64 9.21 2.80
CA GLU A 60 0.38 8.82 3.45
C GLU A 60 -0.08 9.81 4.54
N PRO A 61 0.75 10.27 5.49
CA PRO A 61 0.27 11.17 6.55
C PRO A 61 -0.32 12.47 6.01
N HIS A 62 0.32 13.07 4.99
CA HIS A 62 -0.16 14.30 4.37
C HIS A 62 -1.39 14.06 3.50
N ILE A 63 -1.33 13.04 2.63
CA ILE A 63 -2.40 12.77 1.67
C ILE A 63 -3.65 12.25 2.37
N PHE A 64 -3.55 11.44 3.41
CA PHE A 64 -4.71 10.95 4.16
C PHE A 64 -5.42 12.06 4.93
N ALA A 65 -4.68 13.08 5.38
CA ALA A 65 -5.27 14.25 6.01
C ALA A 65 -6.05 15.11 5.00
N ALA A 66 -5.55 15.24 3.77
CA ALA A 66 -6.17 16.02 2.70
C ALA A 66 -7.31 15.26 1.97
N HIS A 67 -7.19 13.94 1.84
CA HIS A 67 -8.11 13.05 1.12
C HIS A 67 -8.47 11.82 1.98
N PRO A 68 -9.36 11.97 2.97
CA PRO A 68 -9.73 10.90 3.90
C PRO A 68 -10.31 9.64 3.23
N GLU A 69 -10.87 9.76 2.04
CA GLU A 69 -11.37 8.64 1.24
C GLU A 69 -10.27 7.65 0.83
N ILE A 70 -9.03 8.13 0.63
CA ILE A 70 -7.88 7.27 0.33
C ILE A 70 -7.51 6.48 1.60
N ALA A 71 -7.56 7.12 2.76
CA ALA A 71 -7.32 6.47 4.04
C ALA A 71 -8.41 5.41 4.32
N ALA A 72 -9.67 5.73 4.04
CA ALA A 72 -10.79 4.82 4.17
C ALA A 72 -10.65 3.60 3.23
N ALA A 73 -10.22 3.80 1.99
CA ALA A 73 -9.96 2.70 1.06
C ALA A 73 -8.84 1.76 1.56
N LYS A 74 -7.76 2.32 2.13
CA LYS A 74 -6.70 1.52 2.78
C LYS A 74 -7.22 0.76 3.99
N ALA A 75 -8.03 1.39 4.84
CA ALA A 75 -8.62 0.75 6.00
C ALA A 75 -9.55 -0.40 5.59
N ALA A 76 -10.41 -0.21 4.59
CA ALA A 76 -11.31 -1.24 4.08
C ALA A 76 -10.55 -2.49 3.58
N LEU A 77 -9.38 -2.32 2.96
CA LEU A 77 -8.52 -3.45 2.57
C LEU A 77 -8.02 -4.22 3.79
N LEU A 78 -7.58 -3.53 4.85
CA LEU A 78 -7.11 -4.15 6.09
C LEU A 78 -8.26 -4.85 6.84
N ASP A 79 -9.42 -4.21 6.93
CA ASP A 79 -10.62 -4.77 7.57
C ASP A 79 -11.13 -6.02 6.83
N ALA A 80 -10.90 -6.10 5.52
CA ALA A 80 -11.18 -7.29 4.72
C ALA A 80 -10.14 -8.41 4.84
N GLY A 81 -9.09 -8.21 5.66
CA GLY A 81 -8.08 -9.22 5.95
C GLY A 81 -6.82 -9.12 5.08
N ALA A 82 -6.51 -7.96 4.50
CA ALA A 82 -5.19 -7.75 3.90
C ALA A 82 -4.11 -7.85 4.98
N VAL A 83 -3.05 -8.61 4.69
CA VAL A 83 -1.85 -8.74 5.52
C VAL A 83 -1.04 -7.44 5.52
N TYR A 84 -1.10 -6.69 4.42
CA TYR A 84 -0.47 -5.39 4.27
C TYR A 84 -1.30 -4.52 3.32
N ALA A 85 -1.45 -3.24 3.63
CA ALA A 85 -2.07 -2.29 2.71
C ALA A 85 -1.33 -0.95 2.73
N ALA A 86 -1.17 -0.36 1.54
CA ALA A 86 -0.49 0.92 1.38
C ALA A 86 -0.98 1.68 0.16
N MET A 87 -0.72 2.99 0.16
CA MET A 87 -0.83 3.82 -1.03
C MET A 87 0.33 3.55 -2.01
N SER A 88 0.04 3.50 -3.30
CA SER A 88 1.05 3.36 -4.36
C SER A 88 1.58 4.73 -4.79
N GLY A 89 2.87 4.97 -4.59
CA GLY A 89 3.52 6.25 -4.95
C GLY A 89 2.87 7.44 -4.26
N SER A 90 2.66 8.53 -5.00
CA SER A 90 1.94 9.72 -4.51
C SER A 90 0.41 9.54 -4.43
N GLY A 91 -0.11 8.34 -4.72
CA GLY A 91 -1.55 8.07 -4.76
C GLY A 91 -2.22 8.47 -6.09
N SER A 92 -3.54 8.42 -6.19
CA SER A 92 -4.51 8.05 -5.13
C SER A 92 -4.76 6.55 -4.96
N ALA A 93 -4.14 5.70 -5.81
CA ALA A 93 -4.36 4.26 -5.73
C ALA A 93 -3.82 3.69 -4.40
N VAL A 94 -4.60 2.81 -3.78
CA VAL A 94 -4.18 1.96 -2.67
C VAL A 94 -4.23 0.51 -3.09
N PHE A 95 -3.41 -0.32 -2.45
CA PHE A 95 -3.42 -1.76 -2.67
C PHE A 95 -3.35 -2.51 -1.36
N GLY A 96 -3.90 -3.72 -1.35
CA GLY A 96 -3.82 -4.67 -0.26
C GLY A 96 -3.19 -5.98 -0.74
N LEU A 97 -2.34 -6.58 0.09
CA LEU A 97 -1.79 -7.92 -0.10
C LEU A 97 -2.55 -8.90 0.79
N PHE A 98 -3.00 -10.00 0.21
CA PHE A 98 -3.82 -11.02 0.87
C PHE A 98 -3.13 -12.37 0.77
N ASP A 99 -3.27 -13.19 1.81
CA ASP A 99 -2.78 -14.57 1.87
C ASP A 99 -3.79 -15.59 1.33
N ASP A 100 -4.97 -15.11 0.91
CA ASP A 100 -6.10 -15.92 0.48
C ASP A 100 -6.87 -15.25 -0.65
N GLU A 101 -7.25 -16.02 -1.67
CA GLU A 101 -7.95 -15.53 -2.86
C GLU A 101 -9.35 -15.01 -2.54
N GLU A 102 -10.10 -15.71 -1.68
CA GLU A 102 -11.47 -15.36 -1.33
C GLU A 102 -11.52 -14.02 -0.57
N LYS A 103 -10.59 -13.80 0.36
CA LYS A 103 -10.42 -12.48 1.02
C LYS A 103 -10.12 -11.39 -0.01
N ALA A 104 -9.19 -11.65 -0.92
CA ALA A 104 -8.77 -10.68 -1.93
C ALA A 104 -9.89 -10.32 -2.92
N ARG A 105 -10.74 -11.29 -3.27
CA ARG A 105 -11.85 -11.15 -4.23
C ARG A 105 -13.15 -10.66 -3.63
N SER A 106 -13.14 -10.16 -2.40
CA SER A 106 -14.31 -9.53 -1.81
C SER A 106 -14.86 -8.44 -2.75
N ARG A 107 -16.02 -8.73 -3.36
CA ARG A 107 -16.64 -7.88 -4.41
C ARG A 107 -16.99 -6.47 -3.92
N SER A 108 -17.08 -6.27 -2.60
CA SER A 108 -17.33 -4.96 -2.01
C SER A 108 -16.12 -4.01 -2.10
N LEU A 109 -14.93 -4.52 -2.43
CA LEU A 109 -13.70 -3.71 -2.47
C LEU A 109 -13.35 -3.25 -3.89
N THR A 110 -13.12 -4.19 -4.80
CA THR A 110 -12.61 -3.88 -6.15
C THR A 110 -12.69 -5.10 -7.06
N PRO A 111 -12.89 -4.91 -8.39
CA PRO A 111 -12.73 -5.97 -9.37
C PRO A 111 -11.26 -6.25 -9.73
N PHE A 112 -10.31 -5.38 -9.34
CA PHE A 112 -8.91 -5.45 -9.73
C PHE A 112 -8.10 -6.30 -8.75
N VAL A 113 -8.15 -7.63 -8.93
CA VAL A 113 -7.51 -8.62 -8.06
C VAL A 113 -6.65 -9.58 -8.87
N PHE A 114 -5.40 -9.75 -8.48
CA PHE A 114 -4.40 -10.53 -9.24
C PHE A 114 -3.55 -11.41 -8.31
N PRO A 115 -3.17 -12.63 -8.73
CA PRO A 115 -2.21 -13.45 -7.99
C PRO A 115 -0.79 -12.91 -8.20
N LEU A 116 0.07 -13.05 -7.20
CA LEU A 116 1.49 -12.72 -7.28
C LEU A 116 2.32 -14.00 -7.56
N GLN A 117 3.30 -13.88 -8.45
CA GLN A 117 4.14 -14.96 -8.97
C GLN A 117 5.62 -14.79 -8.59
#